data_AF-A0A7V4AW54-F1
#
_entry.id   AF-A0A7V4AW54-F1
#
_cell.length_a   1.000
_cell.length_b   1.000
_cell.length_c   1.000
_cell.angle_alpha   90.00
_cell.angle_beta   90.00
_cell.angle_gamma   90.00
#
_symmetry.space_group_name_H-M   'P 1'
#
loop_
_entity.id
_entity.type
_entity.pdbx_description
1 polymer ?
#
loop_
_entity_poly.entity_id
_entity_poly.type
_entity_poly.pdbx_seq_one_letter_code
_entity_poly.pdbx_strand_id
1 'polypeptide(L)'
;MNTKHIAAAAFALLIAALAAAPCFAGFDDHFIEPDDVGQNKVPRMGYSRVLVIPVVIAELGDPPMAEWEAFFRNDLDALTFKNYWHVNSVGRYETDVTLLEPVTYEKCPLPKDKFPGCKVPRGDINALQPGIDFIKDLFARIQKEQGVNFADYDINGPDMTADGWADGIMVMTNADFSGVAL
;
A
#
# COMPACT_ATOMS: atom_id res chain seq x y z
N MET A 1 -31.69 -10.74 -35.14
CA MET A 1 -30.99 -10.11 -33.99
C MET A 1 -29.78 -9.37 -34.52
N ASN A 2 -29.67 -8.08 -34.19
CA ASN A 2 -28.82 -7.10 -34.86
C ASN A 2 -27.36 -7.22 -34.38
N THR A 3 -26.49 -7.81 -35.20
CA THR A 3 -25.06 -8.08 -34.93
C THR A 3 -24.26 -6.85 -34.49
N LYS A 4 -24.75 -5.65 -34.80
CA LYS A 4 -24.15 -4.37 -34.39
C LYS A 4 -24.18 -4.12 -32.88
N HIS A 5 -25.19 -4.62 -32.16
CA HIS A 5 -25.29 -4.42 -30.70
C HIS A 5 -24.41 -5.39 -29.91
N ILE A 6 -24.14 -6.58 -30.46
CA ILE A 6 -23.24 -7.58 -29.85
C ILE A 6 -21.80 -7.08 -29.91
N ALA A 7 -21.40 -6.48 -31.04
CA ALA A 7 -20.05 -5.92 -31.20
C ALA A 7 -19.79 -4.73 -30.25
N ALA A 8 -20.78 -3.86 -30.03
CA ALA A 8 -20.64 -2.72 -29.12
C ALA A 8 -20.53 -3.15 -27.65
N ALA A 9 -21.31 -4.15 -27.23
CA ALA A 9 -21.24 -4.69 -25.87
C ALA A 9 -19.92 -5.44 -25.61
N ALA A 10 -19.44 -6.20 -26.60
CA ALA A 10 -18.15 -6.88 -26.51
C ALA A 10 -16.96 -5.90 -26.45
N PHE A 11 -17.04 -4.77 -27.17
CA PHE A 11 -16.01 -3.74 -27.16
C PHE A 11 -15.95 -2.98 -25.83
N ALA A 12 -17.10 -2.67 -25.22
CA ALA A 12 -17.15 -2.03 -23.91
C ALA A 12 -16.61 -2.94 -22.78
N LEU A 13 -16.91 -4.24 -22.84
CA LEU A 13 -16.34 -5.24 -21.90
C LEU A 13 -14.83 -5.40 -22.06
N LEU A 14 -14.31 -5.30 -23.28
CA LEU A 14 -12.87 -5.37 -23.54
C LEU A 14 -12.12 -4.16 -22.96
N ILE A 15 -12.71 -2.95 -23.05
CA ILE A 15 -12.11 -1.73 -22.47
C ILE A 15 -12.12 -1.78 -20.95
N ALA A 16 -13.20 -2.26 -20.32
CA ALA A 16 -13.27 -2.42 -18.87
C ALA A 16 -12.27 -3.48 -18.34
N ALA A 17 -11.98 -4.51 -19.14
CA ALA A 17 -10.99 -5.53 -18.79
C ALA A 17 -9.52 -5.07 -18.99
N LEU A 18 -9.26 -4.10 -19.88
CA LEU A 18 -7.94 -3.49 -20.03
C LEU A 18 -7.63 -2.43 -18.96
N ALA A 19 -8.65 -1.86 -18.30
CA ALA A 19 -8.47 -0.95 -17.18
C ALA A 19 -8.15 -1.66 -15.85
N ALA A 20 -8.33 -2.99 -15.79
CA ALA A 20 -7.90 -3.81 -14.67
C ALA A 20 -6.43 -4.23 -14.86
N ALA A 21 -5.52 -3.24 -14.88
CA ALA A 21 -4.11 -3.55 -14.79
C ALA A 21 -3.84 -4.20 -13.42
N PRO A 22 -3.09 -5.31 -13.34
CA PRO A 22 -2.56 -5.76 -12.07
C PRO A 22 -1.62 -4.67 -11.56
N CYS A 23 -2.06 -3.92 -10.55
CA CYS A 23 -1.21 -3.03 -9.77
C CYS A 23 -0.11 -3.91 -9.19
N PHE A 24 1.10 -3.72 -9.69
CA PHE A 24 2.28 -4.27 -9.06
C PHE A 24 2.72 -3.28 -7.98
N ALA A 25 3.59 -3.73 -7.10
CA ALA A 25 3.77 -3.10 -5.81
C ALA A 25 5.23 -3.43 -5.44
N GLY A 26 6.10 -2.42 -5.31
CA GLY A 26 7.56 -2.62 -5.22
C GLY A 26 8.05 -2.67 -3.78
N PHE A 27 8.57 -3.81 -3.32
CA PHE A 27 8.90 -4.07 -1.90
C PHE A 27 10.14 -3.31 -1.37
N ASP A 28 10.25 -3.28 -0.04
CA ASP A 28 11.30 -2.71 0.81
C ASP A 28 11.33 -1.18 0.87
N ASP A 29 10.75 -0.58 1.92
CA ASP A 29 11.54 0.31 2.79
C ASP A 29 10.93 0.46 4.20
N HIS A 30 11.72 0.15 5.23
CA HIS A 30 11.33 0.25 6.64
C HIS A 30 11.67 1.61 7.26
N PHE A 31 12.36 2.49 6.54
CA PHE A 31 12.77 3.79 7.04
C PHE A 31 12.17 4.89 6.20
N ILE A 32 11.46 5.83 6.83
CA ILE A 32 11.00 7.06 6.17
C ILE A 32 12.25 7.86 5.79
N GLU A 33 12.71 7.70 4.57
CA GLU A 33 13.86 8.41 4.04
C GLU A 33 13.40 9.37 2.93
N PRO A 34 14.10 10.50 2.70
CA PRO A 34 13.73 11.43 1.63
C PRO A 34 13.66 10.80 0.23
N ASP A 35 14.30 9.64 0.05
CA ASP A 35 14.34 8.87 -1.19
C ASP A 35 13.17 7.86 -1.34
N ASP A 36 12.31 7.69 -0.31
CA ASP A 36 11.05 6.91 -0.40
C ASP A 36 10.05 7.53 -1.36
N VAL A 37 10.22 8.82 -1.64
CA VAL A 37 9.53 9.54 -2.71
C VAL A 37 10.44 9.52 -3.94
N GLY A 38 10.93 8.35 -4.30
CA GLY A 38 11.82 8.11 -5.44
C GLY A 38 11.09 8.36 -6.77
N GLN A 39 11.79 8.34 -7.90
CA GLN A 39 11.11 8.47 -9.21
C GLN A 39 10.03 7.38 -9.44
N ASN A 40 10.09 6.28 -8.70
CA ASN A 40 9.23 5.10 -8.85
C ASN A 40 8.37 4.79 -7.60
N LYS A 41 8.47 5.59 -6.53
CA LYS A 41 7.72 5.37 -5.28
C LYS A 41 7.20 6.72 -4.85
N VAL A 42 5.88 6.92 -4.84
CA VAL A 42 5.16 8.19 -4.56
C VAL A 42 5.68 9.43 -5.34
N PRO A 43 4.83 10.17 -6.06
CA PRO A 43 5.28 11.36 -6.78
C PRO A 43 5.87 12.44 -5.88
N ARG A 44 7.00 13.01 -6.31
CA ARG A 44 7.69 14.13 -5.63
C ARG A 44 6.92 15.44 -5.61
N MET A 45 5.81 15.50 -6.33
CA MET A 45 4.98 16.68 -6.52
C MET A 45 3.54 16.29 -6.83
N GLY A 46 2.64 17.25 -6.69
CA GLY A 46 1.22 17.03 -6.94
C GLY A 46 0.50 16.52 -5.70
N TYR A 47 -0.43 15.61 -5.89
CA TYR A 47 -1.32 15.12 -4.84
C TYR A 47 -1.50 13.62 -4.97
N SER A 48 -1.34 12.88 -3.87
CA SER A 48 -1.52 11.43 -3.86
C SER A 48 -2.43 10.94 -2.75
N ARG A 49 -3.08 9.82 -3.01
CA ARG A 49 -3.81 9.08 -1.97
C ARG A 49 -2.94 7.94 -1.49
N VAL A 50 -2.74 7.85 -0.19
CA VAL A 50 -1.92 6.81 0.42
C VAL A 50 -2.81 5.85 1.21
N LEU A 51 -2.71 4.57 0.91
CA LEU A 51 -3.42 3.52 1.65
C LEU A 51 -2.51 2.98 2.76
N VAL A 52 -2.95 3.02 4.00
CA VAL A 52 -2.23 2.43 5.13
C VAL A 52 -3.00 1.24 5.66
N ILE A 53 -2.33 0.09 5.74
CA ILE A 53 -2.90 -1.20 6.13
C ILE A 53 -2.25 -1.64 7.45
N PRO A 54 -2.93 -1.48 8.60
CA PRO A 54 -2.48 -2.06 9.84
C PRO A 54 -2.61 -3.58 9.80
N VAL A 55 -1.55 -4.28 10.14
CA VAL A 55 -1.46 -5.73 10.23
C VAL A 55 -1.12 -6.10 11.66
N VAL A 56 -1.96 -6.93 12.25
CA VAL A 56 -1.81 -7.37 13.63
C VAL A 56 -1.49 -8.85 13.65
N ILE A 57 -0.30 -9.20 14.12
CA ILE A 57 0.08 -10.58 14.37
C ILE A 57 -0.21 -10.87 15.85
N ALA A 58 -1.33 -11.55 16.11
CA ALA A 58 -1.87 -11.72 17.46
C ALA A 58 -0.88 -12.38 18.43
N GLU A 59 -0.08 -13.34 17.95
CA GLU A 59 0.94 -14.02 18.77
C GLU A 59 2.11 -13.12 19.21
N LEU A 60 2.23 -11.91 18.66
CA LEU A 60 3.27 -10.93 19.02
C LEU A 60 2.78 -9.85 20.01
N GLY A 61 1.49 -9.85 20.36
CA GLY A 61 0.89 -8.88 21.27
C GLY A 61 0.28 -7.66 20.59
N ASP A 62 -0.06 -6.64 21.36
CA ASP A 62 -0.84 -5.51 20.87
C ASP A 62 0.00 -4.54 20.01
N PRO A 63 -0.48 -4.15 18.82
CA PRO A 63 0.13 -3.11 17.99
C PRO A 63 -0.04 -1.71 18.62
N PRO A 64 0.84 -0.75 18.30
CA PRO A 64 0.70 0.64 18.74
C PRO A 64 -0.34 1.41 17.91
N MET A 65 -1.60 0.94 17.87
CA MET A 65 -2.66 1.52 17.02
C MET A 65 -2.87 3.01 17.27
N ALA A 66 -2.89 3.44 18.53
CA ALA A 66 -3.10 4.85 18.86
C ALA A 66 -2.00 5.76 18.29
N GLU A 67 -0.76 5.26 18.20
CA GLU A 67 0.34 6.00 17.60
C GLU A 67 0.20 6.07 16.08
N TRP A 68 -0.18 4.96 15.43
CA TRP A 68 -0.44 4.93 13.99
C TRP A 68 -1.62 5.82 13.61
N GLU A 69 -2.74 5.73 14.32
CA GLU A 69 -3.91 6.59 14.14
C GLU A 69 -3.54 8.07 14.30
N ALA A 70 -2.70 8.40 15.29
CA ALA A 70 -2.27 9.77 15.51
C ALA A 70 -1.34 10.28 14.39
N PHE A 71 -0.45 9.44 13.89
CA PHE A 71 0.51 9.80 12.84
C PHE A 71 -0.13 9.93 11.46
N PHE A 72 -1.12 9.09 11.15
CA PHE A 72 -1.78 9.03 9.84
C PHE A 72 -3.03 9.92 9.71
N ARG A 73 -3.25 10.86 10.64
CA ARG A 73 -4.29 11.87 10.46
C ARG A 73 -3.96 12.81 9.29
N ASN A 74 -4.99 13.22 8.56
CA ASN A 74 -4.88 14.17 7.45
C ASN A 74 -4.90 15.64 7.90
N ASP A 75 -4.06 15.97 8.88
CA ASP A 75 -3.88 17.32 9.41
C ASP A 75 -2.47 17.87 9.09
N LEU A 76 -2.31 19.19 9.20
CA LEU A 76 -1.03 19.90 9.00
C LEU A 76 -0.53 20.58 10.29
N ASP A 77 -1.19 20.35 11.42
CA ASP A 77 -0.95 21.05 12.69
C ASP A 77 -0.04 20.28 13.66
N ALA A 78 0.15 18.97 13.45
CA ALA A 78 1.03 18.10 14.21
C ALA A 78 2.08 17.42 13.33
N LEU A 79 2.98 16.63 13.93
CA LEU A 79 3.91 15.78 13.18
C LEU A 79 3.14 14.54 12.65
N THR A 80 2.39 14.74 11.57
CA THR A 80 1.70 13.68 10.83
C THR A 80 2.44 13.33 9.55
N PHE A 81 2.11 12.19 8.95
CA PHE A 81 2.62 11.79 7.64
C PHE A 81 2.39 12.88 6.59
N LYS A 82 1.18 13.45 6.57
CA LYS A 82 0.82 14.55 5.66
C LYS A 82 1.69 15.78 5.89
N ASN A 83 1.81 16.24 7.14
CA ASN A 83 2.59 17.43 7.44
C ASN A 83 4.09 17.23 7.16
N TYR A 84 4.62 16.05 7.48
CA TYR A 84 6.01 15.70 7.16
C TYR A 84 6.30 15.90 5.67
N TRP A 85 5.47 15.33 4.80
CA TRP A 85 5.66 15.43 3.35
C TRP A 85 5.34 16.80 2.78
N HIS A 86 4.35 17.50 3.33
CA HIS A 86 4.07 18.90 2.99
C HIS A 86 5.29 19.78 3.25
N VAL A 87 5.89 19.69 4.44
CA VAL A 87 7.06 20.49 4.83
C VAL A 87 8.30 20.11 4.02
N ASN A 88 8.61 18.81 3.89
CA ASN A 88 9.81 18.35 3.19
C ASN A 88 9.74 18.63 1.68
N SER A 89 8.55 18.64 1.09
CA SER A 89 8.36 19.03 -0.31
C SER A 89 8.27 20.54 -0.51
N VAL A 90 8.31 21.35 0.55
CA VAL A 90 8.06 22.81 0.50
C VAL A 90 6.69 23.12 -0.14
N GLY A 91 5.67 22.34 0.22
CA GLY A 91 4.30 22.45 -0.27
C GLY A 91 4.11 22.04 -1.73
N ARG A 92 5.08 21.32 -2.33
CA ARG A 92 4.97 20.83 -3.72
C ARG A 92 4.22 19.51 -3.83
N TYR A 93 4.16 18.76 -2.73
CA TYR A 93 3.49 17.48 -2.65
C TYR A 93 2.52 17.49 -1.47
N GLU A 94 1.31 17.00 -1.74
CA GLU A 94 0.22 16.84 -0.80
C GLU A 94 -0.24 15.39 -0.78
N THR A 95 -0.78 14.95 0.35
CA THR A 95 -1.31 13.60 0.47
C THR A 95 -2.53 13.54 1.37
N ASP A 96 -3.46 12.63 1.04
CA ASP A 96 -4.46 12.16 1.98
C ASP A 96 -4.29 10.66 2.22
N VAL A 97 -4.19 10.31 3.50
CA VAL A 97 -4.04 8.96 3.99
C VAL A 97 -5.41 8.34 4.26
N THR A 98 -5.61 7.11 3.82
CA THR A 98 -6.67 6.22 4.30
C THR A 98 -6.05 5.18 5.22
N LEU A 99 -6.34 5.27 6.52
CA LEU A 99 -5.99 4.22 7.48
C LEU A 99 -7.13 3.19 7.52
N LEU A 100 -6.83 1.95 7.15
CA LEU A 100 -7.80 0.86 7.18
C LEU A 100 -8.04 0.32 8.60
N GLU A 101 -9.14 -0.41 8.76
CA GLU A 101 -9.32 -1.28 9.92
C GLU A 101 -8.23 -2.36 9.95
N PRO A 102 -7.72 -2.76 11.13
CA PRO A 102 -6.60 -3.68 11.20
C PRO A 102 -6.93 -5.08 10.66
N VAL A 103 -6.03 -5.62 9.84
CA VAL A 103 -6.07 -7.00 9.37
C VAL A 103 -5.34 -7.88 10.37
N THR A 104 -6.08 -8.74 11.05
CA THR A 104 -5.50 -9.65 12.06
C THR A 104 -5.07 -10.98 11.43
N TYR A 105 -3.87 -11.43 11.79
CA TYR A 105 -3.34 -12.77 11.58
C TYR A 105 -3.11 -13.42 12.95
N GLU A 106 -3.72 -14.59 13.18
CA GLU A 106 -3.55 -15.33 14.44
C GLU A 106 -2.09 -15.74 14.70
N LYS A 107 -1.34 -15.98 13.63
CA LYS A 107 0.06 -16.41 13.64
C LYS A 107 0.85 -15.69 12.56
N CYS A 108 2.17 -15.71 12.69
CA CYS A 108 3.07 -15.18 11.68
C CYS A 108 2.72 -15.73 10.28
N PRO A 109 2.48 -14.86 9.28
CA PRO A 109 2.16 -15.30 7.92
C PRO A 109 3.40 -15.83 7.18
N LEU A 110 4.60 -15.68 7.75
CA LEU A 110 5.85 -16.16 7.17
C LEU A 110 6.19 -17.59 7.65
N PRO A 111 6.89 -18.41 6.83
CA PRO A 111 7.29 -19.77 7.21
C PRO A 111 8.13 -19.80 8.49
N LYS A 112 7.62 -20.45 9.54
CA LYS A 112 8.24 -20.47 10.88
C LYS A 112 9.61 -21.13 10.92
N ASP A 113 9.86 -22.11 10.05
CA ASP A 113 11.14 -22.79 9.90
C ASP A 113 12.24 -21.87 9.35
N LYS A 114 11.85 -20.84 8.59
CA LYS A 114 12.77 -19.85 8.02
C LYS A 114 12.82 -18.54 8.81
N PHE A 115 11.69 -18.12 9.38
CA PHE A 115 11.53 -16.85 10.09
C PHE A 115 11.04 -17.08 11.52
N PRO A 116 11.88 -17.67 12.40
CA PRO A 116 11.50 -17.92 13.78
C PRO A 116 11.19 -16.60 14.50
N GLY A 117 10.08 -16.57 15.24
CA GLY A 117 9.64 -15.36 15.95
C GLY A 117 9.15 -14.24 15.03
N CYS A 118 8.81 -14.55 13.77
CA CYS A 118 8.32 -13.58 12.79
C CYS A 118 9.33 -12.45 12.52
N LYS A 119 10.61 -12.81 12.44
CA LYS A 119 11.71 -11.88 12.17
C LYS A 119 12.29 -12.14 10.79
N VAL A 120 12.44 -11.08 10.01
CA VAL A 120 13.10 -11.12 8.70
C VAL A 120 14.44 -10.41 8.82
N PRO A 121 15.57 -11.12 8.69
CA PRO A 121 16.88 -10.47 8.65
C PRO A 121 16.97 -9.52 7.46
N ARG A 122 17.54 -8.33 7.65
CA ARG A 122 17.74 -7.36 6.58
C ARG A 122 18.57 -7.99 5.45
N GLY A 123 18.04 -7.91 4.22
CA GLY A 123 18.71 -8.45 3.03
C GLY A 123 18.59 -9.97 2.86
N ASP A 124 17.73 -10.65 3.62
CA ASP A 124 17.49 -12.09 3.42
C ASP A 124 16.68 -12.33 2.15
N ILE A 125 17.36 -12.75 1.09
CA ILE A 125 16.73 -13.09 -0.20
C ILE A 125 15.69 -14.22 -0.08
N ASN A 126 15.77 -15.06 0.96
CA ASN A 126 14.78 -16.11 1.19
C ASN A 126 13.43 -15.57 1.66
N ALA A 127 13.38 -14.30 2.08
CA ALA A 127 12.15 -13.62 2.50
C ALA A 127 11.34 -13.07 1.33
N LEU A 128 11.93 -12.96 0.13
CA LEU A 128 11.28 -12.35 -1.02
C LEU A 128 9.96 -13.05 -1.40
N GLN A 129 10.00 -14.36 -1.64
CA GLN A 129 8.80 -15.09 -2.05
C GLN A 129 7.74 -15.15 -0.93
N PRO A 130 8.09 -15.49 0.33
CA PRO A 130 7.15 -15.39 1.45
C PRO A 130 6.53 -14.00 1.64
N GLY A 131 7.31 -12.93 1.45
CA GLY A 131 6.81 -11.55 1.51
C GLY A 131 5.82 -11.24 0.39
N ILE A 132 6.12 -11.68 -0.84
CA ILE A 132 5.18 -11.58 -1.98
C ILE A 132 3.88 -12.33 -1.68
N ASP A 133 3.97 -13.55 -1.15
CA ASP A 133 2.80 -14.37 -0.84
C ASP A 133 1.95 -13.74 0.27
N PHE A 134 2.60 -13.19 1.30
CA PHE A 134 1.94 -12.43 2.37
C PHE A 134 1.20 -11.20 1.83
N ILE A 135 1.83 -10.37 1.01
CA ILE A 135 1.17 -9.18 0.45
C ILE A 135 0.01 -9.55 -0.47
N LYS A 136 0.14 -10.60 -1.30
CA LYS A 136 -0.96 -11.09 -2.12
C LYS A 136 -2.17 -11.50 -1.28
N ASP A 137 -1.93 -12.22 -0.19
CA ASP A 137 -2.96 -12.59 0.76
C ASP A 137 -3.60 -11.35 1.41
N LEU A 138 -2.77 -10.45 1.95
CA LEU A 138 -3.21 -9.21 2.57
C LEU A 138 -4.10 -8.38 1.63
N PHE A 139 -3.68 -8.22 0.38
CA PHE A 139 -4.41 -7.46 -0.64
C PHE A 139 -5.74 -8.12 -0.99
N ALA A 140 -5.76 -9.45 -1.16
CA ALA A 140 -7.00 -10.19 -1.37
C ALA A 140 -7.96 -10.04 -0.18
N ARG A 141 -7.44 -10.02 1.05
CA ARG A 141 -8.23 -9.82 2.26
C ARG A 141 -8.84 -8.43 2.32
N ILE A 142 -8.07 -7.35 2.15
CA ILE A 142 -8.63 -5.99 2.25
C ILE A 142 -9.62 -5.67 1.13
N GLN A 143 -9.43 -6.22 -0.07
CA GLN A 143 -10.43 -6.11 -1.14
C GLN A 143 -11.75 -6.79 -0.74
N LYS A 144 -11.66 -7.99 -0.18
CA LYS A 144 -12.84 -8.80 0.18
C LYS A 144 -13.53 -8.32 1.44
N GLU A 145 -12.77 -8.00 2.48
CA GLU A 145 -13.23 -7.72 3.83
C GLU A 145 -13.60 -6.24 4.01
N GLN A 146 -12.89 -5.33 3.33
CA GLN A 146 -13.04 -3.88 3.50
C GLN A 146 -13.44 -3.15 2.21
N GLY A 147 -13.55 -3.86 1.07
CA GLY A 147 -14.01 -3.27 -0.19
C GLY A 147 -13.01 -2.33 -0.85
N VAL A 148 -11.72 -2.45 -0.53
CA VAL A 148 -10.67 -1.58 -1.09
C VAL A 148 -10.61 -1.74 -2.60
N ASN A 149 -10.64 -0.61 -3.31
CA ASN A 149 -10.35 -0.54 -4.74
C ASN A 149 -9.00 0.17 -4.95
N PHE A 150 -7.96 -0.56 -5.34
CA PHE A 150 -6.62 0.01 -5.50
C PHE A 150 -6.53 1.09 -6.58
N ALA A 151 -7.43 1.08 -7.57
CA ALA A 151 -7.50 2.13 -8.58
C ALA A 151 -7.87 3.51 -8.01
N ASP A 152 -8.48 3.57 -6.82
CA ASP A 152 -8.79 4.84 -6.16
C ASP A 152 -7.53 5.55 -5.63
N TYR A 153 -6.40 4.82 -5.60
CA TYR A 153 -5.09 5.27 -5.13
C TYR A 153 -4.08 5.47 -6.27
N ASP A 154 -4.44 5.19 -7.54
CA ASP A 154 -3.63 5.47 -8.73
C ASP A 154 -4.13 6.76 -9.38
N ILE A 155 -3.61 7.89 -8.94
CA ILE A 155 -4.02 9.22 -9.42
C ILE A 155 -2.84 10.10 -9.81
N ASN A 156 -1.63 9.74 -9.41
CA ASN A 156 -0.45 10.56 -9.56
C ASN A 156 0.75 9.63 -9.82
N GLY A 157 1.17 9.57 -11.08
CA GLY A 157 2.40 8.91 -11.53
C GLY A 157 3.48 9.92 -11.96
N PRO A 158 4.54 9.49 -12.66
CA PRO A 158 5.66 10.34 -13.07
C PRO A 158 5.27 11.59 -13.89
N ASP A 159 4.21 11.49 -14.68
CA ASP A 159 3.67 12.59 -15.50
C ASP A 159 2.51 13.35 -14.84
N MET A 160 2.31 13.16 -13.52
CA MET A 160 1.19 13.69 -12.73
C MET A 160 -0.19 13.19 -13.19
N THR A 161 -0.22 11.97 -13.72
CA THR A 161 -1.43 11.26 -14.12
C THR A 161 -1.33 9.81 -13.66
N ALA A 162 -2.47 9.14 -13.51
CA ALA A 162 -2.53 7.71 -13.25
C ALA A 162 -1.68 6.89 -14.23
N ASP A 163 -0.96 5.88 -13.74
CA ASP A 163 0.00 5.08 -14.50
C ASP A 163 -0.18 3.55 -14.37
N GLY A 164 -1.23 3.13 -13.66
CA GLY A 164 -1.53 1.73 -13.38
C GLY A 164 -0.97 1.22 -12.05
N TRP A 165 -0.33 2.09 -11.25
CA TRP A 165 0.25 1.77 -9.95
C TRP A 165 -0.35 2.68 -8.89
N ALA A 166 -0.70 2.11 -7.74
CA ALA A 166 -1.14 2.91 -6.61
C ALA A 166 0.00 3.86 -6.20
N ASP A 167 -0.33 5.13 -6.01
CA ASP A 167 0.62 6.19 -5.69
C ASP A 167 1.43 5.86 -4.42
N GLY A 168 0.79 5.22 -3.44
CA GLY A 168 1.46 4.72 -2.25
C GLY A 168 0.58 3.77 -1.42
N ILE A 169 1.15 2.61 -1.08
CA ILE A 169 0.57 1.67 -0.12
C ILE A 169 1.59 1.39 0.98
N MET A 170 1.18 1.51 2.24
CA MET A 170 2.00 1.26 3.42
C MET A 170 1.41 0.12 4.24
N VAL A 171 2.24 -0.85 4.60
CA VAL A 171 1.88 -1.94 5.53
C VAL A 171 2.57 -1.74 6.86
N MET A 172 1.78 -1.51 7.90
CA MET A 172 2.25 -1.33 9.29
C MET A 172 2.02 -2.61 10.07
N THR A 173 3.04 -3.18 10.71
CA THR A 173 2.90 -4.43 11.48
C THR A 173 3.55 -4.33 12.85
N ASN A 174 3.03 -5.09 13.82
CA ASN A 174 3.67 -5.29 15.14
C ASN A 174 4.84 -6.30 15.10
N ALA A 175 5.24 -6.74 13.91
CA ALA A 175 6.41 -7.57 13.69
C ALA A 175 7.67 -6.75 13.41
N ASP A 176 8.84 -7.39 13.54
CA ASP A 176 10.18 -6.84 13.28
C ASP A 176 10.47 -6.69 11.75
N PHE A 177 9.43 -6.46 10.95
CA PHE A 177 9.48 -6.18 9.51
C PHE A 177 8.38 -5.19 9.08
N SER A 178 8.14 -4.15 9.87
CA SER A 178 7.18 -3.09 9.52
C SER A 178 7.72 -2.11 8.50
N GLY A 179 6.95 -1.89 7.42
CA GLY A 179 7.24 -0.92 6.36
C GLY A 179 7.35 -1.55 4.97
N VAL A 180 6.27 -2.18 4.49
CA VAL A 180 6.18 -2.42 3.05
C VAL A 180 5.58 -1.17 2.42
N ALA A 181 6.44 -0.29 1.88
CA ALA A 181 6.05 0.80 0.99
C ALA A 181 6.10 0.27 -0.44
N LEU A 182 4.93 0.07 -1.06
CA LEU A 182 4.77 -0.46 -2.40
C LEU A 182 4.55 0.62 -3.44
#